data_AF-A0A1C6E8L2-F1
#
_entry.id   AF-A0A1C6E8L2-F1
#
_cell.length_a   1.000
_cell.length_b   1.000
_cell.length_c   1.000
_cell.angle_alpha   90.00
_cell.angle_beta   90.00
_cell.angle_gamma   90.00
#
_symmetry.space_group_name_H-M   'P 1'
#
loop_
_entity.id
_entity.type
_entity.pdbx_description
1 polymer ?
#
loop_
_entity_poly.entity_id
_entity_poly.type
_entity_poly.pdbx_seq_one_letter_code
_entity_poly.pdbx_strand_id
1 'polypeptide(L)'
;MEEYLKLCKISLSIDEDDTYYDNILNVYIDMTIERLIELLGVKDKDELISMVKESKIKTIIISNVTYLFNNRESYVDNKSSNKIIRSLLNSIRGVKNEL
;
A
#
# COMPACT_ATOMS: atom_id res chain seq x y z
N MET A 1 -9.73 -3.46 7.09
CA MET A 1 -8.42 -3.71 7.71
C MET A 1 -8.08 -5.18 7.55
N GLU A 2 -8.93 -6.06 8.09
CA GLU A 2 -8.79 -7.53 7.96
C GLU A 2 -8.61 -8.03 6.53
N GLU A 3 -9.36 -7.52 5.55
CA GLU A 3 -9.20 -7.94 4.15
C GLU A 3 -7.79 -7.62 3.59
N TYR A 4 -7.26 -6.43 3.89
CA TYR A 4 -5.92 -6.05 3.40
C TYR A 4 -4.83 -6.88 4.08
N LEU A 5 -4.98 -7.15 5.38
CA LEU A 5 -4.07 -8.02 6.12
C LEU A 5 -4.01 -9.42 5.49
N LYS A 6 -5.17 -10.03 5.23
CA LYS A 6 -5.27 -11.33 4.56
C LYS A 6 -4.59 -11.33 3.20
N LEU A 7 -4.86 -10.33 2.36
CA LEU A 7 -4.25 -10.23 1.03
C LEU A 7 -2.72 -10.03 1.10
N CYS A 8 -2.23 -9.29 2.09
CA CYS A 8 -0.80 -9.12 2.31
C CYS A 8 -0.13 -10.42 2.77
N LYS A 9 -0.76 -11.18 3.67
CA LYS A 9 -0.27 -12.50 4.11
C LYS A 9 -0.14 -13.46 2.92
N ILE A 10 -1.20 -13.56 2.10
CA ILE A 10 -1.19 -14.37 0.87
C ILE A 10 -0.03 -13.96 -0.04
N SER A 11 0.16 -12.66 -0.25
CA SER A 11 1.23 -12.14 -1.14
C SER A 11 2.64 -12.39 -0.62
N LEU A 12 2.79 -12.53 0.70
CA LEU A 12 4.05 -12.84 1.37
C LEU A 12 4.24 -14.34 1.63
N SER A 13 3.30 -15.19 1.20
CA SER A 13 3.30 -16.62 1.50
C SER A 13 3.34 -16.92 3.01
N ILE A 14 2.67 -16.08 3.81
CA ILE A 14 2.44 -16.27 5.24
C ILE A 14 1.10 -16.97 5.40
N ASP A 15 1.03 -17.98 6.27
CA ASP A 15 -0.23 -18.65 6.61
C ASP A 15 -1.24 -17.63 7.17
N GLU A 16 -2.50 -17.71 6.76
CA GLU A 16 -3.55 -16.78 7.21
C GLU A 16 -3.74 -16.85 8.74
N ASP A 17 -3.55 -18.04 9.32
CA ASP A 17 -3.68 -18.30 10.75
C ASP A 17 -2.43 -17.89 11.56
N ASP A 18 -1.30 -17.60 10.90
CA ASP A 18 -0.08 -17.13 11.58
C ASP A 18 -0.22 -15.64 11.94
N THR A 19 -0.27 -15.34 13.24
CA THR A 19 -0.45 -13.98 13.76
C THR A 19 0.86 -13.26 14.09
N TYR A 20 2.03 -13.89 13.89
CA TYR A 20 3.32 -13.34 14.32
C TYR A 20 3.62 -11.97 13.67
N TYR A 21 3.22 -11.79 12.41
CA TYR A 21 3.47 -10.56 11.65
C TYR A 21 2.29 -9.59 11.60
N ASP A 22 1.16 -9.88 12.24
CA ASP A 22 -0.08 -9.10 12.06
C ASP A 22 0.08 -7.64 12.41
N ASN A 23 0.75 -7.37 13.53
CA ASN A 23 0.98 -6.00 13.98
C ASN A 23 1.82 -5.20 12.97
N ILE A 24 2.93 -5.77 12.48
CA ILE A 24 3.80 -5.04 11.55
C ILE A 24 3.15 -4.85 10.18
N LEU A 25 2.38 -5.85 9.71
CA LEU A 25 1.63 -5.75 8.46
C LEU A 25 0.53 -4.68 8.56
N ASN A 26 -0.22 -4.63 9.66
CA ASN A 26 -1.21 -3.58 9.90
C ASN A 26 -0.57 -2.19 9.91
N VAL A 27 0.58 -2.02 10.57
CA VAL A 27 1.33 -0.75 10.55
C VAL A 27 1.68 -0.33 9.12
N TYR A 28 2.20 -1.23 8.29
CA TYR A 28 2.53 -0.90 6.90
C TYR A 28 1.30 -0.61 6.04
N ILE A 29 0.18 -1.28 6.30
CA ILE A 29 -1.11 -1.03 5.64
C ILE A 29 -1.58 0.39 5.97
N ASP A 30 -1.60 0.75 7.27
CA ASP A 30 -2.04 2.06 7.73
C ASP A 30 -1.15 3.18 7.18
N MET A 31 0.18 3.03 7.28
CA MET A 31 1.12 3.98 6.69
C MET A 31 0.91 4.14 5.18
N THR A 32 0.57 3.07 4.46
CA THR A 32 0.30 3.15 3.02
C THR A 32 -1.00 3.89 2.73
N ILE A 33 -2.05 3.67 3.53
CA ILE A 33 -3.33 4.37 3.39
C ILE A 33 -3.16 5.86 3.69
N GLU A 34 -2.52 6.22 4.80
CA GLU A 34 -2.21 7.60 5.15
C GLU A 34 -1.43 8.29 4.04
N ARG A 35 -0.43 7.60 3.49
CA ARG A 35 0.35 8.13 2.37
C ARG A 35 -0.51 8.39 1.13
N LEU A 36 -1.45 7.52 0.81
CA LEU A 36 -2.37 7.72 -0.32
C LEU A 36 -3.31 8.91 -0.09
N ILE A 37 -3.79 9.06 1.15
CA ILE A 37 -4.64 10.18 1.57
C ILE A 37 -3.89 11.50 1.34
N GLU A 38 -2.66 11.63 1.85
CA GLU A 38 -1.80 12.80 1.64
C GLU A 38 -1.50 13.07 0.17
N LEU A 39 -1.14 12.02 -0.59
CA LEU A 39 -0.71 12.15 -1.98
C LEU A 39 -1.82 12.67 -2.90
N LEU A 40 -3.07 12.34 -2.58
CA LEU A 40 -4.24 12.78 -3.35
C LEU A 40 -4.90 14.01 -2.74
N GLY A 41 -4.58 14.35 -1.50
CA GLY A 41 -5.18 15.45 -0.77
C GLY A 41 -6.66 15.20 -0.49
N VAL A 42 -7.01 13.96 -0.16
CA VAL A 42 -8.33 13.57 0.34
C VAL A 42 -8.34 13.65 1.87
N LYS A 43 -9.51 13.75 2.48
CA LYS A 43 -9.66 13.92 3.94
C LYS A 43 -9.49 12.62 4.70
N ASP A 44 -10.04 11.54 4.15
CA ASP A 44 -10.09 10.25 4.81
C ASP A 44 -10.09 9.10 3.81
N LYS A 45 -10.17 7.88 4.36
CA LYS A 45 -10.16 6.64 3.62
C LYS A 45 -11.44 6.43 2.79
N ASP A 46 -12.58 6.93 3.25
CA ASP A 46 -13.84 6.73 2.54
C ASP A 46 -13.87 7.60 1.28
N GLU A 47 -13.37 8.84 1.39
CA GLU A 47 -13.13 9.72 0.24
C GLU A 47 -12.12 9.09 -0.73
N LEU A 48 -11.02 8.53 -0.23
CA LEU A 48 -10.04 7.79 -1.04
C LEU A 48 -10.70 6.67 -1.87
N ILE A 49 -11.53 5.83 -1.23
CA ILE A 49 -12.24 4.71 -1.88
C ILE A 49 -13.26 5.20 -2.90
N SER A 50 -13.90 6.33 -2.65
CA SER A 50 -14.84 6.93 -3.61
C SER A 50 -14.16 7.50 -4.86
N MET A 51 -12.96 8.08 -4.72
CA MET A 51 -12.23 8.73 -5.82
C MET A 51 -11.42 7.75 -6.65
N VAL A 52 -11.00 6.64 -6.05
CA VAL A 52 -10.12 5.66 -6.69
C VAL A 52 -10.78 4.30 -6.64
N LYS A 53 -10.87 3.63 -7.80
CA LYS A 53 -11.35 2.25 -7.87
C LYS A 53 -10.70 1.39 -6.79
N GLU A 54 -11.51 0.76 -5.96
CA GLU A 54 -11.07 -0.03 -4.80
C GLU A 54 -9.99 -1.06 -5.16
N SER A 55 -10.09 -1.68 -6.34
CA SER A 55 -9.09 -2.62 -6.85
C SER A 55 -7.70 -1.99 -7.03
N LYS A 56 -7.60 -0.72 -7.42
CA LYS A 56 -6.32 0.00 -7.53
C LYS A 56 -5.73 0.26 -6.15
N ILE A 57 -6.56 0.65 -5.18
CA ILE A 57 -6.12 0.85 -3.78
C ILE A 57 -5.56 -0.46 -3.23
N LYS A 58 -6.30 -1.58 -3.39
CA LYS A 58 -5.87 -2.92 -2.99
C LYS A 58 -4.50 -3.28 -3.56
N THR A 59 -4.32 -3.14 -4.88
CA THR A 59 -3.06 -3.44 -5.55
C THR A 59 -1.89 -2.63 -5.00
N ILE A 60 -2.10 -1.35 -4.69
CA ILE A 60 -1.04 -0.50 -4.13
C ILE A 60 -0.69 -0.92 -2.71
N ILE A 61 -1.68 -1.13 -1.85
CA ILE A 61 -1.46 -1.56 -0.47
C ILE A 61 -0.64 -2.84 -0.48
N ILE A 62 -1.08 -3.86 -1.21
CA ILE A 62 -0.37 -5.14 -1.31
C ILE A 62 1.06 -4.95 -1.82
N SER A 63 1.25 -4.18 -2.90
CA SER A 63 2.57 -3.97 -3.51
C SER A 63 3.53 -3.23 -2.57
N ASN A 64 3.06 -2.16 -1.91
CA ASN A 64 3.85 -1.37 -0.98
C ASN A 64 4.19 -2.16 0.27
N VAL A 65 3.20 -2.81 0.90
CA VAL A 65 3.40 -3.59 2.11
C VAL A 65 4.39 -4.73 1.86
N THR A 66 4.22 -5.45 0.75
CA THR A 66 5.15 -6.52 0.34
C THR A 66 6.56 -5.99 0.14
N TYR A 67 6.70 -4.82 -0.49
CA TYR A 67 8.00 -4.18 -0.69
C TYR A 67 8.64 -3.76 0.65
N LEU A 68 7.89 -3.07 1.52
CA LEU A 68 8.37 -2.64 2.84
C LEU A 68 8.78 -3.84 3.71
N PHE A 69 7.98 -4.91 3.69
CA PHE A 69 8.25 -6.12 4.45
C PHE A 69 9.50 -6.86 3.98
N ASN A 70 9.78 -6.87 2.67
CA ASN A 70 10.96 -7.52 2.10
C ASN A 70 12.23 -6.64 2.11
N ASN A 71 12.08 -5.32 2.23
CA ASN A 71 13.19 -4.35 2.17
C ASN A 71 13.28 -3.56 3.49
N ARG A 72 13.39 -4.27 4.62
CA ARG A 72 13.42 -3.66 5.96
C ARG A 72 14.74 -2.96 6.31
N GLU A 73 15.79 -3.19 5.52
CA GLU A 73 17.08 -2.54 5.74
C GLU A 73 16.99 -1.05 5.35
N SER A 74 17.28 -0.17 6.31
CA SER A 74 17.30 1.28 6.11
C SER A 74 18.42 1.74 5.18
N TYR A 75 19.41 0.88 4.93
CA TYR A 75 20.55 1.13 4.06
C TYR A 75 20.25 0.69 2.64
N VAL A 76 19.28 1.35 2.03
CA VAL A 76 19.01 1.16 0.61
C VAL A 76 19.87 2.17 -0.13
N ASP A 77 20.87 1.66 -0.86
CA ASP A 77 21.62 2.42 -1.85
C ASP A 77 20.63 3.32 -2.61
N ASN A 78 20.90 4.64 -2.69
CA ASN A 78 19.95 5.74 -3.03
C ASN A 78 19.18 5.59 -4.38
N LYS A 79 19.31 4.45 -5.05
CA LYS A 79 18.70 4.04 -6.31
C LYS A 79 17.48 3.14 -6.17
N SER A 80 17.10 2.66 -4.97
CA SER A 80 15.91 1.81 -4.85
C SER A 80 14.62 2.62 -5.01
N SER A 81 14.18 2.71 -6.27
CA SER A 81 12.85 3.15 -6.66
C SER A 81 12.18 1.97 -7.34
N ASN A 82 11.34 1.24 -6.61
CA ASN A 82 10.55 0.17 -7.22
C ASN A 82 9.66 0.79 -8.31
N LYS A 83 10.02 0.54 -9.58
CA LYS A 83 9.36 1.15 -10.76
C LYS A 83 7.88 0.80 -10.83
N ILE A 84 7.49 -0.37 -10.32
CA ILE A 84 6.09 -0.83 -10.29
C ILE A 84 5.30 0.02 -9.30
N ILE A 85 5.77 0.15 -8.07
CA ILE A 85 5.14 0.99 -7.04
C ILE A 85 5.02 2.44 -7.52
N ARG A 86 6.09 2.98 -8.11
CA ARG A 86 6.08 4.35 -8.63
C ARG A 86 5.07 4.52 -9.78
N SER A 87 5.00 3.55 -10.69
CA SER A 87 4.01 3.55 -11.77
C SER A 87 2.58 3.50 -11.22
N LEU A 88 2.32 2.63 -10.24
CA LEU A 88 1.01 2.52 -9.61
C LEU A 88 0.59 3.82 -8.91
N LEU A 89 1.48 4.44 -8.12
CA LEU A 89 1.22 5.72 -7.47
C LEU A 89 0.96 6.86 -8.48
N ASN A 90 1.74 6.90 -9.57
CA ASN A 90 1.53 7.88 -10.64
C ASN A 90 0.19 7.67 -11.36
N SER A 91 -0.25 6.42 -11.53
CA SER A 91 -1.54 6.10 -12.17
C SER A 91 -2.75 6.61 -11.39
N ILE A 92 -2.60 6.88 -10.09
CA ILE A 92 -3.66 7.48 -9.27
C ILE A 92 -3.54 9.00 -9.27
N ARG A 93 -2.33 9.55 -9.23
CA ARG A 93 -2.12 11.01 -9.36
C ARG A 93 -2.69 11.58 -10.65
N GLY A 94 -2.64 10.83 -11.76
CA GLY A 94 -3.26 11.22 -13.02
C GLY A 94 -4.78 11.46 -12.90
N VAL A 95 -5.47 10.70 -12.05
CA VAL A 95 -6.93 10.83 -11.81
C VAL A 95 -7.29 12.19 -11.21
N LYS A 96 -6.42 12.78 -10.38
CA LYS A 96 -6.63 14.11 -9.79
C LYS A 96 -6.52 15.24 -10.82
N ASN A 97 -5.73 15.07 -11.88
CA ASN A 97 -5.53 16.10 -12.90
C ASN A 97 -6.60 16.06 -14.01
N GLU A 98 -7.50 15.08 -14.00
CA GLU A 98 -8.58 14.90 -14.96
C GLU A 98 -9.98 15.25 -14.37
N LEU A 99 -10.03 15.65 -13.09
CA LEU A 99 -11.21 16.17 -12.38
C LEU A 99 -11.06 17.68 -12.13
#